data_AF-A0A941JJ17-F1
#
_entry.id   AF-A0A941JJ17-F1
#
_cell.length_a   1.000
_cell.length_b   1.000
_cell.length_c   1.000
_cell.angle_alpha   90.00
_cell.angle_beta   90.00
_cell.angle_gamma   90.00
#
_symmetry.space_group_name_H-M   'P 1'
#
loop_
_entity.id
_entity.type
_entity.pdbx_description
1 polymer ?
#
loop_
_entity_poly.entity_id
_entity_poly.type
_entity_poly.pdbx_seq_one_letter_code
_entity_poly.pdbx_strand_id
1 'polypeptide(L)'
;MTTPAKQAARSRRHYVTAGLASMMGTTIEWYDFFLYGTAAALVFNKIFFPAIDPISGTLAAFATYSVGFFARPLGGVVFGHFGDKVGRKSMLLITLFMMGIPTILIGLIPSYDSIGYWAAVLLVLMRFLQGVAVGGEWGGAILMAVEHAPEGKKGFFGSLPQTGVAPGLILSSLAMGAVAALPEEDMLSWGWRIPFLASVVLLLVGWFIRAKVAESPDFERMREQGDKVEVPALVVLRRYPREVLIVVGGRLAEVTWFYTVVTFSLAYATGTLGIPRATMLDATVWGATLALFTMPLCGVLGDRIGFKWIFMAGAAGILLFAPMFFSMLQTRDPATVTTAVAVAVGLVYAALYGPQGGLFSAQFPPEVRYSGISLAVQVSGAIGGGLAPLVATSLLAYGGGDPRYIVWYLSALGLVAIASAFFMHRPTRFALPAGARLEARP
;
A
#
# COMPACT_ATOMS: atom_id res chain seq x y z
N MET A 1 -44.18 5.32 -6.50
CA MET A 1 -43.50 4.40 -7.45
C MET A 1 -42.41 5.17 -8.18
N THR A 2 -41.14 4.93 -7.84
CA THR A 2 -40.00 5.54 -8.56
C THR A 2 -39.68 4.73 -9.80
N THR A 3 -39.59 5.38 -10.96
CA THR A 3 -39.29 4.74 -12.25
C THR A 3 -37.96 3.93 -12.21
N PRO A 4 -37.84 2.80 -12.93
CA PRO A 4 -36.63 1.95 -12.93
C PRO A 4 -35.33 2.72 -13.22
N ALA A 5 -35.41 3.74 -14.08
CA ALA A 5 -34.29 4.64 -14.38
C ALA A 5 -33.81 5.47 -13.17
N LYS A 6 -34.74 5.93 -12.31
CA LYS A 6 -34.40 6.63 -11.06
C LYS A 6 -33.78 5.69 -10.03
N GLN A 7 -34.20 4.41 -10.02
CA GLN A 7 -33.67 3.39 -9.11
C GLN A 7 -32.26 2.93 -9.52
N ALA A 8 -32.02 2.75 -10.83
CA ALA A 8 -30.69 2.47 -11.39
C ALA A 8 -29.72 3.66 -11.26
N ALA A 9 -30.19 4.90 -11.44
CA ALA A 9 -29.38 6.09 -11.19
C ALA A 9 -29.02 6.26 -9.70
N ARG A 10 -29.96 5.92 -8.80
CA ARG A 10 -29.74 5.94 -7.34
C ARG A 10 -28.75 4.87 -6.90
N SER A 11 -28.78 3.66 -7.48
CA SER A 11 -27.78 2.62 -7.19
C SER A 11 -26.40 3.00 -7.73
N ARG A 12 -26.30 3.52 -8.97
CA ARG A 12 -25.04 3.95 -9.58
C ARG A 12 -24.34 5.05 -8.78
N ARG A 13 -25.09 6.04 -8.28
CA ARG A 13 -24.56 7.11 -7.42
C ARG A 13 -24.06 6.55 -6.08
N HIS A 14 -24.77 5.57 -5.51
CA HIS A 14 -24.38 4.92 -4.26
C HIS A 14 -23.04 4.16 -4.38
N TYR A 15 -22.81 3.41 -5.47
CA TYR A 15 -21.54 2.69 -5.69
C TYR A 15 -20.33 3.62 -5.85
N VAL A 16 -20.49 4.72 -6.60
CA VAL A 16 -19.40 5.69 -6.78
C VAL A 16 -19.09 6.40 -5.47
N THR A 17 -20.12 6.80 -4.70
CA THR A 17 -19.91 7.42 -3.38
C THR A 17 -19.22 6.46 -2.41
N ALA A 18 -19.59 5.17 -2.39
CA ALA A 18 -18.92 4.17 -1.56
C ALA A 18 -17.45 3.95 -1.98
N GLY A 19 -17.17 3.88 -3.29
CA GLY A 19 -15.81 3.75 -3.81
C GLY A 19 -14.93 4.95 -3.48
N LEU A 20 -15.45 6.17 -3.59
CA LEU A 20 -14.73 7.39 -3.20
C LEU A 20 -14.50 7.48 -1.69
N ALA A 21 -15.48 7.09 -0.87
CA ALA A 21 -15.31 7.03 0.58
C ALA A 21 -14.24 6.01 1.00
N SER A 22 -14.21 4.84 0.35
CA SER A 22 -13.15 3.84 0.55
C SER A 22 -11.78 4.39 0.13
N MET A 23 -11.69 5.04 -1.03
CA MET A 23 -10.47 5.66 -1.53
C MET A 23 -9.94 6.71 -0.55
N MET A 24 -10.81 7.56 0.01
CA MET A 24 -10.45 8.56 1.00
C MET A 24 -9.92 7.95 2.30
N GLY A 25 -10.55 6.88 2.81
CA GLY A 25 -10.06 6.16 3.98
C GLY A 25 -8.64 5.62 3.74
N THR A 26 -8.46 4.96 2.60
CA THR A 26 -7.14 4.45 2.17
C THR A 26 -6.12 5.56 1.96
N THR A 27 -6.51 6.75 1.49
CA THR A 27 -5.63 7.92 1.39
C THR A 27 -5.09 8.37 2.74
N ILE A 28 -5.93 8.42 3.77
CA ILE A 28 -5.50 8.81 5.13
C ILE A 28 -4.50 7.79 5.68
N GLU A 29 -4.78 6.50 5.52
CA GLU A 29 -3.87 5.43 5.94
C GLU A 29 -2.52 5.53 5.22
N TRP A 30 -2.53 5.70 3.90
CA TRP A 30 -1.29 5.76 3.12
C TRP A 30 -0.51 7.05 3.34
N TYR A 31 -1.17 8.17 3.65
CA TYR A 31 -0.48 9.40 4.04
C TYR A 31 0.47 9.15 5.21
N ASP A 32 -0.04 8.61 6.33
CA ASP A 32 0.76 8.35 7.54
C ASP A 32 1.90 7.37 7.25
N PHE A 33 1.62 6.35 6.44
CA PHE A 33 2.57 5.32 6.12
C PHE A 33 3.72 5.84 5.25
N PHE A 34 3.42 6.61 4.21
CA PHE A 34 4.42 7.20 3.33
C PHE A 34 5.16 8.37 3.98
N LEU A 35 4.48 9.15 4.81
CA LEU A 35 5.11 10.20 5.60
C LEU A 35 6.26 9.64 6.43
N TYR A 36 6.04 8.52 7.13
CA TYR A 36 7.10 7.82 7.83
C TYR A 36 8.23 7.41 6.89
N GLY A 37 7.91 6.75 5.77
CA GLY A 37 8.92 6.26 4.82
C GLY A 37 9.81 7.38 4.28
N THR A 38 9.21 8.52 3.93
CA THR A 38 9.91 9.73 3.49
C THR A 38 10.78 10.32 4.60
N ALA A 39 10.27 10.41 5.84
CA ALA A 39 11.05 10.88 6.99
C ALA A 39 12.22 9.93 7.33
N ALA A 40 12.01 8.61 7.21
CA ALA A 40 13.05 7.61 7.37
C ALA A 40 14.19 7.77 6.35
N ALA A 41 13.83 8.10 5.10
CA ALA A 41 14.79 8.35 4.02
C ALA A 41 15.53 9.70 4.15
N LEU A 42 14.93 10.72 4.76
CA LEU A 42 15.47 12.08 4.76
C LEU A 42 16.10 12.56 6.06
N VAL A 43 15.55 12.17 7.21
CA VAL A 43 15.88 12.82 8.50
C VAL A 43 16.10 11.86 9.67
N PHE A 44 15.51 10.65 9.70
CA PHE A 44 15.59 9.79 10.88
C PHE A 44 16.99 9.25 11.16
N ASN A 45 17.81 9.03 10.14
CA ASN A 45 19.21 8.65 10.34
C ASN A 45 19.96 9.71 11.18
N LYS A 46 19.67 10.99 11.01
CA LYS A 46 20.28 12.10 11.77
C LYS A 46 19.63 12.32 13.14
N ILE A 47 18.32 12.08 13.27
CA ILE A 47 17.58 12.41 14.51
C ILE A 47 17.63 11.27 15.54
N PHE A 48 17.49 10.03 15.09
CA PHE A 48 17.35 8.85 15.94
C PHE A 48 18.59 7.97 15.97
N PHE A 49 19.45 8.09 14.95
CA PHE A 49 20.65 7.27 14.79
C PHE A 49 21.95 8.09 14.50
N PRO A 50 22.18 9.28 15.12
CA PRO A 50 23.33 10.12 14.78
C PRO A 50 24.69 9.51 15.18
N ALA A 51 24.69 8.57 16.13
CA ALA A 51 25.91 7.97 16.69
C ALA A 51 26.50 6.82 15.85
N ILE A 52 25.88 6.48 14.72
CA ILE A 52 26.39 5.46 13.78
C ILE A 52 26.69 6.08 12.41
N ASP A 53 27.54 5.42 11.61
CA ASP A 53 27.89 5.93 10.29
C ASP A 53 26.63 6.12 9.41
N PRO A 54 26.64 7.05 8.43
CA PRO A 54 25.42 7.43 7.70
C PRO A 54 24.69 6.28 7.00
N ILE A 55 25.42 5.28 6.52
CA ILE A 55 24.84 4.11 5.83
C ILE A 55 24.15 3.22 6.86
N SER A 56 24.84 2.89 7.97
CA SER A 56 24.24 2.13 9.07
C SER A 56 23.04 2.86 9.70
N GLY A 57 23.09 4.19 9.83
CA GLY A 57 21.97 5.01 10.29
C GLY A 57 20.74 4.93 9.37
N THR A 58 20.97 4.93 8.06
CA THR A 58 19.91 4.75 7.06
C THR A 58 19.33 3.33 7.11
N LEU A 59 20.19 2.31 7.23
CA LEU A 59 19.76 0.92 7.42
C LEU A 59 18.94 0.75 8.70
N ALA A 60 19.32 1.41 9.80
CA ALA A 60 18.56 1.40 11.04
C ALA A 60 17.18 2.05 10.87
N ALA A 61 17.10 3.21 10.21
CA ALA A 61 15.83 3.88 9.90
C ALA A 61 14.91 3.03 8.99
N PHE A 62 15.47 2.29 8.02
CA PHE A 62 14.69 1.34 7.23
C PHE A 62 14.36 0.04 7.97
N ALA A 63 15.18 -0.38 8.94
CA ALA A 63 14.84 -1.50 9.81
C ALA A 63 13.65 -1.15 10.71
N THR A 64 13.59 0.07 11.28
CA THR A 64 12.41 0.50 12.05
C THR A 64 11.17 0.56 11.16
N TYR A 65 11.31 1.04 9.92
CA TYR A 65 10.24 1.01 8.93
C TYR A 65 9.71 -0.42 8.65
N SER A 66 10.62 -1.38 8.51
CA SER A 66 10.33 -2.80 8.26
C SER A 66 9.48 -3.42 9.36
N VAL A 67 9.71 -3.07 10.64
CA VAL A 67 8.93 -3.57 11.78
C VAL A 67 7.42 -3.38 11.55
N GLY A 68 7.03 -2.22 11.01
CA GLY A 68 5.63 -1.93 10.70
C GLY A 68 5.02 -2.87 9.66
N PHE A 69 5.79 -3.38 8.69
CA PHE A 69 5.27 -4.36 7.74
C PHE A 69 5.15 -5.75 8.35
N PHE A 70 6.14 -6.18 9.13
CA PHE A 70 6.10 -7.50 9.80
C PHE A 70 5.04 -7.57 10.90
N ALA A 71 4.59 -6.44 11.41
CA ALA A 71 3.46 -6.37 12.34
C ALA A 71 2.08 -6.52 11.67
N ARG A 72 1.96 -6.35 10.35
CA ARG A 72 0.67 -6.44 9.62
C ARG A 72 -0.03 -7.80 9.73
N PRO A 73 0.65 -8.95 9.56
CA PRO A 73 0.01 -10.25 9.73
C PRO A 73 -0.60 -10.42 11.14
N LEU A 74 0.09 -9.94 12.18
CA LEU A 74 -0.43 -9.96 13.56
C LEU A 74 -1.72 -9.15 13.67
N GLY A 75 -1.74 -7.96 13.07
CA GLY A 75 -2.94 -7.14 12.95
C GLY A 75 -4.12 -7.85 12.30
N GLY A 76 -3.87 -8.50 11.16
CA GLY A 76 -4.91 -9.26 10.45
C GLY A 76 -5.51 -10.38 11.30
N VAL A 77 -4.68 -11.10 12.08
CA VAL A 77 -5.14 -12.15 13.00
C VAL A 77 -5.95 -11.56 14.15
N VAL A 78 -5.45 -10.51 14.81
CA VAL A 78 -6.09 -9.88 15.97
C VAL A 78 -7.42 -9.24 15.56
N PHE A 79 -7.42 -8.34 14.57
CA PHE A 79 -8.62 -7.62 14.15
C PHE A 79 -9.62 -8.50 13.40
N GLY A 80 -9.16 -9.55 12.71
CA GLY A 80 -10.06 -10.57 12.16
C GLY A 80 -10.81 -11.29 13.28
N HIS A 81 -10.09 -11.78 14.30
CA HIS A 81 -10.69 -12.51 15.42
C HIS A 81 -11.67 -11.65 16.25
N PHE A 82 -11.29 -10.41 16.58
CA PHE A 82 -12.14 -9.51 17.35
C PHE A 82 -13.22 -8.83 16.51
N GLY A 83 -13.03 -8.67 15.20
CA GLY A 83 -14.05 -8.16 14.28
C GLY A 83 -15.29 -9.04 14.26
N ASP A 84 -15.10 -10.36 14.29
CA ASP A 84 -16.21 -11.32 14.32
C ASP A 84 -16.90 -11.40 15.70
N LYS A 85 -16.23 -10.97 16.79
CA LYS A 85 -16.78 -11.03 18.16
C LYS A 85 -17.39 -9.73 18.68
N VAL A 86 -16.78 -8.59 18.32
CA VAL A 86 -17.05 -7.27 18.93
C VAL A 86 -17.76 -6.32 17.95
N GLY A 87 -17.67 -6.58 16.64
CA GLY A 87 -18.28 -5.76 15.60
C GLY A 87 -17.25 -5.14 14.67
N ARG A 88 -17.54 -5.19 13.37
CA ARG A 88 -16.66 -4.69 12.31
C ARG A 88 -16.50 -3.16 12.39
N LYS A 89 -17.57 -2.42 12.70
CA LYS A 89 -17.51 -0.97 12.89
C LYS A 89 -16.58 -0.57 14.03
N SER A 90 -16.68 -1.24 15.17
CA SER A 90 -15.82 -0.99 16.33
C SER A 90 -14.35 -1.25 16.01
N MET A 91 -14.06 -2.34 15.29
CA MET A 91 -12.68 -2.61 14.86
C MET A 91 -12.15 -1.54 13.91
N LEU A 92 -12.95 -1.10 12.92
CA LEU A 92 -12.57 -0.03 11.99
C LEU A 92 -12.27 1.31 12.70
N LEU A 93 -12.91 1.59 13.84
CA LEU A 93 -12.58 2.77 14.63
C LEU A 93 -11.30 2.57 15.45
N ILE A 94 -11.12 1.39 16.06
CA ILE A 94 -9.92 1.09 16.85
C ILE A 94 -8.66 1.14 15.98
N THR A 95 -8.69 0.51 14.81
CA THR A 95 -7.58 0.53 13.83
C THR A 95 -7.25 1.96 13.40
N LEU A 96 -8.25 2.81 13.13
CA LEU A 96 -8.04 4.22 12.80
C LEU A 96 -7.27 4.95 13.90
N PHE A 97 -7.70 4.82 15.17
CA PHE A 97 -7.01 5.45 16.29
C PHE A 97 -5.63 4.84 16.54
N MET A 98 -5.50 3.52 16.41
CA MET A 98 -4.23 2.80 16.56
C MET A 98 -3.24 3.09 15.43
N MET A 99 -3.71 3.66 14.31
CA MET A 99 -2.86 4.18 13.25
C MET A 99 -2.49 5.65 13.50
N GLY A 100 -3.47 6.52 13.70
CA GLY A 100 -3.26 7.97 13.78
C GLY A 100 -2.60 8.44 15.08
N ILE A 101 -2.94 7.85 16.24
CA ILE A 101 -2.34 8.25 17.52
C ILE A 101 -0.82 8.00 17.51
N PRO A 102 -0.31 6.81 17.13
CA PRO A 102 1.13 6.62 16.99
C PRO A 102 1.78 7.59 15.99
N THR A 103 1.12 7.96 14.89
CA THR A 103 1.64 8.96 13.94
C THR A 103 1.88 10.30 14.65
N ILE A 104 0.89 10.79 15.40
CA ILE A 104 1.00 12.05 16.15
C ILE A 104 2.11 11.94 17.21
N LEU A 105 2.16 10.82 17.93
CA LEU A 105 3.17 10.58 18.96
C LEU A 105 4.59 10.54 18.38
N ILE A 106 4.80 10.05 17.15
CA ILE A 106 6.10 10.09 16.47
C ILE A 106 6.61 11.54 16.35
N GLY A 107 5.73 12.50 16.03
CA GLY A 107 6.07 13.92 15.98
C GLY A 107 6.50 14.50 17.33
N LEU A 108 6.15 13.84 18.44
CA LEU A 108 6.49 14.25 19.81
C LEU A 108 7.70 13.53 20.39
N ILE A 109 8.26 12.52 19.71
CA ILE A 109 9.41 11.76 20.25
C ILE A 109 10.64 12.70 20.35
N PRO A 110 11.30 12.80 21.52
CA PRO A 110 12.55 13.54 21.66
C PRO A 110 13.67 12.93 20.80
N SER A 111 14.67 13.74 20.40
CA SER A 111 15.79 13.25 19.60
C SER A 111 16.73 12.33 20.41
N TYR A 112 17.65 11.66 19.72
CA TYR A 112 18.71 10.88 20.35
C TYR A 112 19.51 11.72 21.36
N ASP A 113 19.77 12.99 21.06
CA ASP A 113 20.53 13.87 21.97
C ASP A 113 19.82 14.13 23.30
N SER A 114 18.49 13.98 23.34
CA SER A 114 17.67 14.22 24.54
C SER A 114 17.52 12.97 25.41
N ILE A 115 17.26 11.81 24.80
CA ILE A 115 16.88 10.58 25.53
C ILE A 115 17.66 9.32 25.10
N GLY A 116 18.68 9.48 24.26
CA GLY A 116 19.50 8.40 23.74
C GLY A 116 18.72 7.38 22.91
N TYR A 117 19.09 6.10 23.04
CA TYR A 117 18.49 4.99 22.29
C TYR A 117 16.99 4.79 22.57
N TRP A 118 16.43 5.34 23.66
CA TRP A 118 15.00 5.30 23.92
C TRP A 118 14.19 5.99 22.82
N ALA A 119 14.76 7.00 22.14
CA ALA A 119 14.13 7.65 20.99
C ALA A 119 13.83 6.63 19.87
N ALA A 120 14.81 5.79 19.54
CA ALA A 120 14.65 4.72 18.55
C ALA A 120 13.69 3.62 19.03
N VAL A 121 13.72 3.23 20.30
CA VAL A 121 12.79 2.24 20.87
C VAL A 121 11.34 2.73 20.77
N LEU A 122 11.08 3.98 21.13
CA LEU A 122 9.75 4.59 21.01
C LEU A 122 9.32 4.65 19.54
N LEU A 123 10.22 5.03 18.63
CA LEU A 123 9.95 5.06 17.20
C LEU A 123 9.56 3.67 16.66
N VAL A 124 10.28 2.63 17.08
CA VAL A 124 9.98 1.22 16.73
C VAL A 124 8.64 0.78 17.30
N LEU A 125 8.35 1.13 18.56
CA LEU A 125 7.08 0.80 19.21
C LEU A 125 5.90 1.43 18.47
N MET A 126 5.98 2.74 18.18
CA MET A 126 4.94 3.42 17.40
C MET A 126 4.76 2.77 16.03
N ARG A 127 5.87 2.40 15.38
CA ARG A 127 5.84 1.77 14.07
C ARG A 127 5.23 0.36 14.10
N PHE A 128 5.49 -0.40 15.14
CA PHE A 128 4.86 -1.69 15.38
C PHE A 128 3.33 -1.53 15.52
N LEU A 129 2.87 -0.60 16.35
CA LEU A 129 1.44 -0.33 16.55
C LEU A 129 0.73 0.06 15.24
N GLN A 130 1.32 0.98 14.45
CA GLN A 130 0.80 1.33 13.12
C GLN A 130 0.72 0.11 12.20
N GLY A 131 1.74 -0.73 12.23
CA GLY A 131 1.80 -1.95 11.43
C GLY A 131 0.67 -2.93 11.75
N VAL A 132 0.41 -3.16 13.04
CA VAL A 132 -0.72 -3.97 13.50
C VAL A 132 -2.04 -3.34 13.03
N ALA A 133 -2.20 -2.02 13.04
CA ALA A 133 -3.44 -1.35 12.62
C ALA A 133 -3.77 -1.59 11.13
N VAL A 134 -2.78 -1.46 10.24
CA VAL A 134 -2.95 -1.64 8.79
C VAL A 134 -3.26 -3.11 8.42
N GLY A 135 -2.90 -4.04 9.29
CA GLY A 135 -3.02 -5.49 9.07
C GLY A 135 -4.42 -6.00 8.69
N GLY A 136 -5.47 -5.38 9.22
CA GLY A 136 -6.84 -5.90 9.17
C GLY A 136 -7.75 -5.32 8.09
N GLU A 137 -7.41 -4.19 7.46
CA GLU A 137 -8.42 -3.40 6.71
C GLU A 137 -8.40 -3.63 5.19
N TRP A 138 -7.24 -3.93 4.60
CA TRP A 138 -7.06 -3.91 3.14
C TRP A 138 -7.84 -5.02 2.40
N GLY A 139 -7.91 -6.22 2.97
CA GLY A 139 -8.62 -7.35 2.35
C GLY A 139 -10.13 -7.11 2.22
N GLY A 140 -10.73 -6.36 3.14
CA GLY A 140 -12.18 -6.13 3.19
C GLY A 140 -12.64 -5.10 2.17
N ALA A 141 -11.92 -3.98 2.08
CA ALA A 141 -12.28 -2.88 1.19
C ALA A 141 -12.28 -3.29 -0.29
N ILE A 142 -11.26 -4.04 -0.73
CA ILE A 142 -11.13 -4.48 -2.13
C ILE A 142 -12.17 -5.53 -2.48
N LEU A 143 -12.44 -6.46 -1.58
CA LEU A 143 -13.43 -7.49 -1.83
C LEU A 143 -14.82 -6.88 -1.98
N MET A 144 -15.19 -5.97 -1.07
CA MET A 144 -16.45 -5.24 -1.17
C MET A 144 -16.56 -4.47 -2.50
N ALA A 145 -15.51 -3.77 -2.91
CA ALA A 145 -15.50 -3.01 -4.16
C ALA A 145 -15.67 -3.89 -5.40
N VAL A 146 -15.06 -5.09 -5.42
CA VAL A 146 -15.13 -6.02 -6.57
C VAL A 146 -16.44 -6.81 -6.59
N GLU A 147 -16.96 -7.23 -5.44
CA GLU A 147 -18.17 -8.06 -5.36
C GLU A 147 -19.46 -7.28 -5.58
N HIS A 148 -19.49 -6.00 -5.18
CA HIS A 148 -20.64 -5.12 -5.38
C HIS A 148 -20.57 -4.32 -6.69
N ALA A 149 -19.51 -4.49 -7.49
CA ALA A 149 -19.34 -3.78 -8.74
C ALA A 149 -20.35 -4.24 -9.80
N PRO A 150 -20.91 -3.31 -10.61
CA PRO A 150 -21.71 -3.66 -11.78
C PRO A 150 -20.95 -4.59 -12.73
N GLU A 151 -21.69 -5.47 -13.41
CA GLU A 151 -21.10 -6.35 -14.43
C GLU A 151 -20.31 -5.56 -15.48
N GLY A 152 -19.15 -6.10 -15.84
CA GLY A 152 -18.22 -5.47 -16.80
C GLY A 152 -17.49 -4.22 -16.29
N LYS A 153 -17.61 -3.86 -14.99
CA LYS A 153 -16.92 -2.71 -14.39
C LYS A 153 -16.12 -3.06 -13.14
N LYS A 154 -15.87 -4.36 -12.91
CA LYS A 154 -15.21 -4.86 -11.70
C LYS A 154 -13.78 -4.32 -11.57
N GLY A 155 -13.08 -4.14 -12.68
CA GLY A 155 -11.75 -3.55 -12.73
C GLY A 155 -11.73 -2.07 -12.37
N PHE A 156 -12.67 -1.27 -12.88
CA PHE A 156 -12.78 0.13 -12.47
C PHE A 156 -13.08 0.26 -10.97
N PHE A 157 -14.13 -0.39 -10.47
CA PHE A 157 -14.51 -0.25 -9.06
C PHE A 157 -13.48 -0.89 -8.12
N GLY A 158 -12.88 -2.03 -8.50
CA GLY A 158 -11.82 -2.69 -7.74
C GLY A 158 -10.48 -1.95 -7.73
N SER A 159 -10.26 -1.02 -8.65
CA SER A 159 -9.07 -0.15 -8.65
C SER A 159 -9.26 1.13 -7.84
N LEU A 160 -10.49 1.53 -7.48
CA LEU A 160 -10.73 2.75 -6.69
C LEU A 160 -10.09 2.71 -5.29
N PRO A 161 -10.23 1.63 -4.48
CA PRO A 161 -9.55 1.55 -3.19
C PRO A 161 -8.03 1.64 -3.36
N GLN A 162 -7.50 0.99 -4.39
CA GLN A 162 -6.07 0.99 -4.70
C GLN A 162 -5.56 2.37 -5.11
N THR A 163 -6.39 3.12 -5.84
CA THR A 163 -6.11 4.49 -6.25
C THR A 163 -5.92 5.42 -5.05
N GLY A 164 -6.44 5.07 -3.86
CA GLY A 164 -6.23 5.81 -2.62
C GLY A 164 -4.76 5.96 -2.21
N VAL A 165 -3.88 5.08 -2.68
CA VAL A 165 -2.41 5.19 -2.54
C VAL A 165 -1.88 6.49 -3.14
N ALA A 166 -2.37 6.87 -4.33
CA ALA A 166 -1.85 8.02 -5.06
C ALA A 166 -2.08 9.36 -4.32
N PRO A 167 -3.30 9.73 -3.89
CA PRO A 167 -3.50 10.93 -3.08
C PRO A 167 -2.76 10.88 -1.75
N GLY A 168 -2.65 9.70 -1.11
CA GLY A 168 -1.87 9.56 0.13
C GLY A 168 -0.40 9.93 -0.08
N LEU A 169 0.19 9.44 -1.17
CA LEU A 169 1.57 9.74 -1.57
C LEU A 169 1.76 11.21 -1.97
N ILE A 170 0.78 11.81 -2.67
CA ILE A 170 0.79 13.25 -2.99
C ILE A 170 0.82 14.07 -1.70
N LEU A 171 -0.12 13.82 -0.80
CA LEU A 171 -0.24 14.58 0.46
C LEU A 171 1.01 14.44 1.33
N SER A 172 1.57 13.22 1.46
CA SER A 172 2.77 13.00 2.25
C SER A 172 3.99 13.69 1.63
N SER A 173 4.11 13.63 0.30
CA SER A 173 5.22 14.24 -0.44
C SER A 173 5.14 15.76 -0.43
N LEU A 174 3.94 16.35 -0.52
CA LEU A 174 3.74 17.79 -0.38
C LEU A 174 4.06 18.27 1.04
N ALA A 175 3.61 17.54 2.07
CA ALA A 175 3.90 17.88 3.46
C ALA A 175 5.41 17.83 3.74
N MET A 176 6.09 16.78 3.28
CA MET A 176 7.55 16.68 3.39
C MET A 176 8.29 17.63 2.46
N GLY A 177 7.69 18.02 1.33
CA GLY A 177 8.22 19.03 0.42
C GLY A 177 8.26 20.41 1.06
N ALA A 178 7.20 20.77 1.79
CA ALA A 178 7.17 21.99 2.60
C ALA A 178 8.25 21.97 3.69
N VAL A 179 8.47 20.83 4.34
CA VAL A 179 9.55 20.65 5.32
C VAL A 179 10.93 20.74 4.66
N ALA A 180 11.09 20.16 3.47
CA ALA A 180 12.35 20.16 2.73
C ALA A 180 12.72 21.54 2.14
N ALA A 181 11.79 22.48 2.11
CA ALA A 181 12.05 23.87 1.73
C ALA A 181 12.65 24.71 2.86
N LEU A 182 12.61 24.22 4.10
CA LEU A 182 13.24 24.87 5.25
C LEU A 182 14.77 24.72 5.19
N PRO A 183 15.52 25.63 5.84
CA PRO A 183 16.93 25.40 6.13
C PRO A 183 17.16 24.07 6.85
N GLU A 184 18.29 23.42 6.63
CA GLU A 184 18.55 22.07 7.16
C GLU A 184 18.46 22.01 8.70
N GLU A 185 18.90 23.06 9.40
CA GLU A 185 18.82 23.16 10.85
C GLU A 185 17.36 23.18 11.35
N ASP A 186 16.50 23.99 10.74
CA ASP A 186 15.06 24.06 11.05
C ASP A 186 14.36 22.73 10.71
N MET A 187 14.72 22.15 9.58
CA MET A 187 14.18 20.88 9.12
C MET A 187 14.45 19.75 10.13
N LEU A 188 15.68 19.67 10.67
CA LEU A 188 16.10 18.62 11.61
C LEU A 188 15.66 18.88 13.06
N SER A 189 15.52 20.13 13.46
CA SER A 189 15.14 20.49 14.83
C SER A 189 13.63 20.35 15.08
N TRP A 190 12.79 21.01 14.27
CA TRP A 190 11.34 21.07 14.48
C TRP A 190 10.50 20.77 13.23
N GLY A 191 10.97 21.13 12.03
CA GLY A 191 10.18 21.09 10.80
C GLY A 191 9.61 19.71 10.50
N TRP A 192 10.42 18.66 10.63
CA TRP A 192 9.99 17.27 10.38
C TRP A 192 8.83 16.81 11.27
N ARG A 193 8.61 17.42 12.45
CA ARG A 193 7.55 17.02 13.38
C ARG A 193 6.16 17.44 12.89
N ILE A 194 6.07 18.54 12.13
CA ILE A 194 4.79 19.17 11.77
C ILE A 194 3.89 18.23 10.96
N PRO A 195 4.35 17.57 9.88
CA PRO A 195 3.51 16.63 9.15
C PRO A 195 2.92 15.52 10.02
N PHE A 196 3.70 15.00 10.98
CA PHE A 196 3.23 13.96 11.90
C PHE A 196 2.13 14.48 12.84
N LEU A 197 2.30 15.69 13.39
CA LEU A 197 1.29 16.33 14.24
C LEU A 197 0.03 16.71 13.45
N ALA A 198 0.20 17.15 12.20
CA ALA A 198 -0.91 17.49 11.30
C ALA A 198 -1.80 16.28 10.97
N SER A 199 -1.31 15.05 11.17
CA SER A 199 -2.11 13.82 11.08
C SER A 199 -3.33 13.83 12.02
N VAL A 200 -3.33 14.66 13.08
CA VAL A 200 -4.54 14.87 13.92
C VAL A 200 -5.75 15.30 13.08
N VAL A 201 -5.56 16.13 12.06
CA VAL A 201 -6.64 16.58 11.17
C VAL A 201 -7.16 15.40 10.36
N LEU A 202 -6.27 14.57 9.82
CA LEU A 202 -6.64 13.40 9.05
C LEU A 202 -7.31 12.33 9.90
N LEU A 203 -6.85 12.14 11.14
CA LEU A 203 -7.48 11.26 12.12
C LEU A 203 -8.91 11.72 12.43
N LEU A 204 -9.13 13.02 12.67
CA LEU A 204 -10.47 13.57 12.91
C LEU A 204 -11.40 13.44 11.70
N VAL A 205 -10.87 13.70 10.50
CA VAL A 205 -11.62 13.51 9.24
C VAL A 205 -11.98 12.04 9.04
N GLY A 206 -11.01 11.13 9.21
CA GLY A 206 -11.22 9.70 9.13
C GLY A 206 -12.26 9.21 10.15
N TRP A 207 -12.19 9.74 11.37
CA TRP A 207 -13.14 9.42 12.43
C TRP A 207 -14.54 9.91 12.07
N PHE A 208 -14.68 11.13 11.59
CA PHE A 208 -15.97 11.68 11.16
C PHE A 208 -16.60 10.87 10.02
N ILE A 209 -15.78 10.43 9.05
CA ILE A 209 -16.23 9.57 7.95
C ILE A 209 -16.69 8.22 8.50
N ARG A 210 -15.87 7.56 9.34
CA ARG A 210 -16.13 6.21 9.86
C ARG A 210 -17.24 6.16 10.91
N ALA A 211 -17.41 7.20 11.71
CA ALA A 211 -18.46 7.29 12.73
C ALA A 211 -19.88 7.21 12.10
N LYS A 212 -20.02 7.73 10.87
CA LYS A 212 -21.27 7.75 10.10
C LYS A 212 -21.56 6.46 9.32
N VAL A 213 -20.64 5.50 9.31
CA VAL A 213 -20.84 4.20 8.65
C VAL A 213 -21.74 3.33 9.54
N ALA A 214 -22.78 2.75 8.95
CA ALA A 214 -23.65 1.79 9.61
C ALA A 214 -22.94 0.43 9.74
N GLU A 215 -23.34 -0.39 10.72
CA GLU A 215 -22.83 -1.76 10.86
C GLU A 215 -23.15 -2.58 9.58
N SER A 216 -22.30 -3.56 9.26
CA SER A 216 -22.52 -4.40 8.08
C SER A 216 -23.76 -5.28 8.25
N PRO A 217 -24.69 -5.33 7.28
CA PRO A 217 -25.84 -6.24 7.31
C PRO A 217 -25.45 -7.72 7.43
N ASP A 218 -24.25 -8.09 6.98
CA ASP A 218 -23.73 -9.46 7.10
C ASP A 218 -23.27 -9.77 8.53
N PHE A 219 -22.77 -8.77 9.28
CA PHE A 219 -22.45 -8.94 10.70
C PHE A 219 -23.72 -9.12 11.54
N GLU A 220 -24.79 -8.38 11.22
CA GLU A 220 -26.10 -8.58 11.87
C GLU A 220 -26.64 -10.00 11.62
N ARG A 221 -26.57 -10.49 10.37
CA ARG A 221 -26.97 -11.87 10.04
C ARG A 221 -26.08 -12.93 10.72
N MET A 222 -24.76 -12.72 10.79
CA MET A 222 -23.85 -13.65 11.49
C MET A 222 -24.18 -13.72 12.99
N ARG A 223 -24.51 -12.58 13.62
CA ARG A 223 -24.91 -12.53 15.03
C ARG A 223 -26.23 -13.27 15.29
N GLU A 224 -27.16 -13.21 14.34
CA GLU A 224 -28.44 -13.93 14.40
C GLU A 224 -28.30 -15.44 14.17
N GLN A 225 -27.35 -15.85 13.32
CA GLN A 225 -27.17 -17.27 12.93
C GLN A 225 -26.23 -18.05 13.86
N GLY A 226 -25.42 -17.39 14.69
CA GLY A 226 -24.55 -18.05 15.68
C GLY A 226 -23.36 -18.83 15.08
N ASP A 227 -23.14 -18.74 13.77
CA ASP A 227 -22.08 -19.46 13.07
C ASP A 227 -20.70 -18.86 13.38
N LYS A 228 -19.90 -19.61 14.14
CA LYS A 228 -18.46 -19.36 14.28
C LYS A 228 -17.76 -19.91 13.05
N VAL A 229 -17.31 -19.03 12.16
CA VAL A 229 -16.47 -19.44 11.03
C VAL A 229 -15.06 -19.77 11.56
N GLU A 230 -14.69 -21.05 11.49
CA GLU A 230 -13.35 -21.54 11.86
C GLU A 230 -12.24 -20.90 11.01
N VAL A 231 -11.03 -20.80 11.60
CA VAL A 231 -9.85 -20.07 11.11
C VAL A 231 -9.48 -20.42 9.65
N PRO A 232 -9.88 -19.61 8.66
CA PRO A 232 -9.74 -19.98 7.26
C PRO A 232 -8.28 -19.88 6.77
N ALA A 233 -7.43 -19.11 7.45
CA ALA A 233 -6.04 -18.91 7.04
C ALA A 233 -5.21 -20.21 7.03
N LEU A 234 -5.40 -21.09 8.01
CA LEU A 234 -4.71 -22.38 8.05
C LEU A 234 -5.23 -23.33 6.95
N VAL A 235 -6.53 -23.26 6.65
CA VAL A 235 -7.14 -23.99 5.53
C VAL A 235 -6.55 -23.54 4.20
N VAL A 236 -6.39 -22.22 3.99
CA VAL A 236 -5.74 -21.67 2.81
C VAL A 236 -4.32 -22.23 2.65
N LEU A 237 -3.49 -22.17 3.70
CA LEU A 237 -2.11 -22.64 3.64
C LEU A 237 -1.98 -24.13 3.34
N ARG A 238 -2.92 -24.95 3.82
CA ARG A 238 -2.91 -26.41 3.61
C ARG A 238 -3.54 -26.84 2.29
N ARG A 239 -4.63 -26.20 1.87
CA ARG A 239 -5.41 -26.62 0.68
C ARG A 239 -5.07 -25.83 -0.58
N TYR A 240 -4.59 -24.60 -0.46
CA TYR A 240 -4.30 -23.70 -1.59
C TYR A 240 -2.87 -23.10 -1.54
N PRO A 241 -1.81 -23.88 -1.22
CA PRO A 241 -0.46 -23.33 -1.11
C PRO A 241 0.07 -22.78 -2.44
N ARG A 242 -0.34 -23.37 -3.56
CA ARG A 242 0.09 -22.95 -4.90
C ARG A 242 -0.44 -21.55 -5.23
N GLU A 243 -1.72 -21.32 -4.96
CA GLU A 243 -2.40 -20.04 -5.18
C GLU A 243 -1.78 -18.94 -4.32
N VAL A 244 -1.46 -19.26 -3.05
CA VAL A 244 -0.73 -18.36 -2.16
C VAL A 244 0.65 -18.03 -2.72
N LEU A 245 1.46 -19.02 -3.11
CA LEU A 245 2.81 -18.79 -3.62
C LEU A 245 2.82 -17.96 -4.91
N ILE A 246 1.87 -18.20 -5.81
CA ILE A 246 1.74 -17.43 -7.07
C ILE A 246 1.34 -15.97 -6.78
N VAL A 247 0.38 -15.73 -5.88
CA VAL A 247 0.03 -14.35 -5.48
C VAL A 247 1.20 -13.69 -4.76
N VAL A 248 1.89 -14.44 -3.90
CA VAL A 248 3.05 -13.93 -3.17
C VAL A 248 4.16 -13.49 -4.12
N GLY A 249 4.55 -14.36 -5.05
CA GLY A 249 5.59 -14.10 -6.04
C GLY A 249 5.24 -12.97 -7.00
N GLY A 250 3.98 -12.88 -7.43
CA GLY A 250 3.48 -11.76 -8.23
C GLY A 250 3.60 -10.43 -7.50
N ARG A 251 3.04 -10.36 -6.29
CA ARG A 251 2.99 -9.13 -5.51
C ARG A 251 4.36 -8.68 -5.00
N LEU A 252 5.27 -9.62 -4.73
CA LEU A 252 6.61 -9.32 -4.21
C LEU A 252 7.34 -8.30 -5.10
N ALA A 253 7.30 -8.48 -6.42
CA ALA A 253 7.94 -7.56 -7.36
C ALA A 253 7.30 -6.16 -7.35
N GLU A 254 5.96 -6.10 -7.26
CA GLU A 254 5.22 -4.84 -7.23
C GLU A 254 5.55 -4.02 -5.99
N VAL A 255 5.44 -4.60 -4.79
CA VAL A 255 5.74 -3.85 -3.57
C VAL A 255 7.22 -3.45 -3.52
N THR A 256 8.13 -4.33 -3.91
CA THR A 256 9.56 -4.03 -3.93
C THR A 256 9.89 -2.92 -4.91
N TRP A 257 9.31 -2.94 -6.11
CA TRP A 257 9.47 -1.86 -7.09
C TRP A 257 9.03 -0.53 -6.50
N PHE A 258 7.82 -0.48 -5.92
CA PHE A 258 7.25 0.74 -5.37
C PHE A 258 8.12 1.35 -4.25
N TYR A 259 8.49 0.56 -3.24
CA TYR A 259 9.29 1.09 -2.13
C TYR A 259 10.75 1.36 -2.52
N THR A 260 11.27 0.65 -3.53
CA THR A 260 12.58 1.00 -4.10
C THR A 260 12.52 2.37 -4.77
N VAL A 261 11.49 2.63 -5.56
CA VAL A 261 11.32 3.90 -6.29
C VAL A 261 10.96 5.04 -5.36
N VAL A 262 10.05 4.87 -4.40
CA VAL A 262 9.54 5.98 -3.58
C VAL A 262 10.41 6.24 -2.35
N THR A 263 10.89 5.19 -1.68
CA THR A 263 11.58 5.31 -0.39
C THR A 263 13.10 5.24 -0.53
N PHE A 264 13.61 4.18 -1.16
CA PHE A 264 15.06 4.02 -1.33
C PHE A 264 15.63 5.06 -2.29
N SER A 265 15.00 5.29 -3.45
CA SER A 265 15.56 6.21 -4.45
C SER A 265 15.64 7.63 -3.93
N LEU A 266 14.75 8.04 -3.01
CA LEU A 266 14.82 9.32 -2.32
C LEU A 266 16.10 9.43 -1.47
N ALA A 267 16.40 8.41 -0.65
CA ALA A 267 17.63 8.36 0.14
C ALA A 267 18.88 8.30 -0.74
N TYR A 268 18.87 7.49 -1.81
CA TYR A 268 19.97 7.37 -2.76
C TYR A 268 20.23 8.68 -3.54
N ALA A 269 19.19 9.29 -4.09
CA ALA A 269 19.29 10.51 -4.87
C ALA A 269 19.81 11.68 -4.02
N THR A 270 19.31 11.82 -2.80
CA THR A 270 19.67 12.95 -1.93
C THR A 270 20.98 12.71 -1.17
N GLY A 271 21.24 11.49 -0.71
CA GLY A 271 22.42 11.14 0.08
C GLY A 271 23.65 10.77 -0.76
N THR A 272 23.48 10.12 -1.92
CA THR A 272 24.59 9.65 -2.76
C THR A 272 24.78 10.49 -4.01
N LEU A 273 23.69 10.86 -4.70
CA LEU A 273 23.80 11.63 -5.95
C LEU A 273 23.84 13.15 -5.75
N GLY A 274 23.46 13.64 -4.56
CA GLY A 274 23.41 15.07 -4.25
C GLY A 274 22.23 15.81 -4.92
N ILE A 275 21.21 15.08 -5.37
CA ILE A 275 20.00 15.67 -5.96
C ILE A 275 19.20 16.37 -4.85
N PRO A 276 18.69 17.60 -5.08
CA PRO A 276 17.88 18.29 -4.08
C PRO A 276 16.65 17.48 -3.63
N ARG A 277 16.38 17.47 -2.33
CA ARG A 277 15.23 16.77 -1.71
C ARG A 277 13.91 17.19 -2.36
N ALA A 278 13.74 18.49 -2.61
CA ALA A 278 12.56 19.05 -3.26
C ALA A 278 12.32 18.47 -4.65
N THR A 279 13.36 18.25 -5.46
CA THR A 279 13.24 17.64 -6.80
C THR A 279 12.67 16.24 -6.74
N MET A 280 13.14 15.39 -5.81
CA MET A 280 12.63 14.02 -5.67
C MET A 280 11.20 13.97 -5.12
N LEU A 281 10.85 14.89 -4.21
CA LEU A 281 9.51 14.98 -3.64
C LEU A 281 8.51 15.49 -4.70
N ASP A 282 8.88 16.51 -5.48
CA ASP A 282 8.08 17.00 -6.61
C ASP A 282 7.90 15.92 -7.69
N ALA A 283 8.99 15.22 -8.05
CA ALA A 283 8.96 14.09 -8.96
C ALA A 283 7.99 12.99 -8.49
N THR A 284 7.94 12.73 -7.18
CA THR A 284 7.01 11.78 -6.56
C THR A 284 5.57 12.27 -6.64
N VAL A 285 5.32 13.57 -6.45
CA VAL A 285 3.98 14.18 -6.63
C VAL A 285 3.51 14.01 -8.08
N TRP A 286 4.36 14.27 -9.07
CA TRP A 286 4.01 14.08 -10.48
C TRP A 286 3.73 12.61 -10.81
N GLY A 287 4.56 11.69 -10.33
CA GLY A 287 4.34 10.26 -10.53
C GLY A 287 3.07 9.73 -9.86
N ALA A 288 2.78 10.18 -8.64
CA ALA A 288 1.56 9.86 -7.94
C ALA A 288 0.32 10.49 -8.61
N THR A 289 0.44 11.71 -9.13
CA THR A 289 -0.63 12.37 -9.91
C THR A 289 -0.92 11.59 -11.18
N LEU A 290 0.10 11.12 -11.89
CA LEU A 290 -0.11 10.25 -13.05
C LEU A 290 -0.77 8.93 -12.63
N ALA A 291 -0.32 8.32 -11.52
CA ALA A 291 -0.89 7.09 -10.95
C ALA A 291 -2.37 7.22 -10.60
N LEU A 292 -2.81 8.40 -10.14
CA LEU A 292 -4.21 8.70 -9.82
C LEU A 292 -5.16 8.43 -11.01
N PHE A 293 -4.70 8.65 -12.23
CA PHE A 293 -5.48 8.43 -13.45
C PHE A 293 -5.19 7.08 -14.11
N THR A 294 -3.94 6.65 -14.09
CA THR A 294 -3.52 5.42 -14.76
C THR A 294 -3.93 4.17 -13.99
N MET A 295 -4.04 4.20 -12.66
CA MET A 295 -4.54 3.04 -11.89
C MET A 295 -5.98 2.67 -12.26
N PRO A 296 -6.97 3.60 -12.25
CA PRO A 296 -8.30 3.31 -12.78
C PRO A 296 -8.30 2.89 -14.25
N LEU A 297 -7.45 3.52 -15.07
CA LEU A 297 -7.32 3.15 -16.49
C LEU A 297 -6.85 1.70 -16.66
N CYS A 298 -5.83 1.28 -15.91
CA CYS A 298 -5.35 -0.10 -15.88
C CYS A 298 -6.43 -1.07 -15.38
N GLY A 299 -7.27 -0.64 -14.42
CA GLY A 299 -8.47 -1.38 -14.02
C GLY A 299 -9.47 -1.58 -15.17
N VAL A 300 -9.80 -0.51 -15.89
CA VAL A 300 -10.71 -0.55 -17.07
C VAL A 300 -10.14 -1.37 -18.21
N LEU A 301 -8.84 -1.22 -18.49
CA LEU A 301 -8.16 -2.05 -19.48
C LEU A 301 -8.17 -3.52 -19.03
N GLY A 302 -7.99 -3.78 -17.73
CA GLY A 302 -8.12 -5.11 -17.14
C GLY A 302 -9.49 -5.76 -17.40
N ASP A 303 -10.58 -4.99 -17.35
CA ASP A 303 -11.93 -5.46 -17.71
C ASP A 303 -12.04 -5.81 -19.21
N ARG A 304 -11.30 -5.13 -20.10
CA ARG A 304 -11.40 -5.30 -21.56
C ARG A 304 -10.45 -6.35 -22.13
N ILE A 305 -9.16 -6.27 -21.78
CA ILE A 305 -8.12 -7.13 -22.31
C ILE A 305 -7.72 -8.26 -21.35
N GLY A 306 -8.04 -8.12 -20.06
CA GLY A 306 -7.75 -9.09 -19.00
C GLY A 306 -6.69 -8.59 -18.02
N PHE A 307 -7.01 -8.64 -16.72
CA PHE A 307 -6.14 -8.19 -15.61
C PHE A 307 -4.73 -8.79 -15.63
N LYS A 308 -4.62 -10.08 -15.99
CA LYS A 308 -3.34 -10.80 -16.08
C LYS A 308 -2.38 -10.13 -17.05
N TRP A 309 -2.85 -9.68 -18.21
CA TRP A 309 -1.99 -9.11 -19.25
C TRP A 309 -1.48 -7.71 -18.86
N ILE A 310 -2.35 -6.90 -18.25
CA ILE A 310 -1.95 -5.59 -17.71
C ILE A 310 -0.89 -5.76 -16.63
N PHE A 311 -1.10 -6.71 -15.71
CA PHE A 311 -0.13 -7.02 -14.67
C PHE A 311 1.22 -7.50 -15.24
N MET A 312 1.19 -8.40 -16.24
CA MET A 312 2.41 -8.87 -16.91
C MET A 312 3.15 -7.73 -17.64
N ALA A 313 2.43 -6.78 -18.25
CA ALA A 313 3.04 -5.61 -18.88
C ALA A 313 3.76 -4.74 -17.85
N GLY A 314 3.15 -4.53 -16.67
CA GLY A 314 3.81 -3.83 -15.56
C GLY A 314 5.05 -4.57 -15.03
N ALA A 315 4.99 -5.91 -14.94
CA ALA A 315 6.12 -6.73 -14.51
C ALA A 315 7.28 -6.72 -15.54
N ALA A 316 6.97 -6.70 -16.84
CA ALA A 316 7.94 -6.45 -17.89
C ALA A 316 8.48 -5.02 -17.83
N GLY A 317 7.64 -4.06 -17.43
CA GLY A 317 8.04 -2.69 -17.15
C GLY A 317 9.14 -2.62 -16.08
N ILE A 318 9.07 -3.39 -14.99
CA ILE A 318 10.15 -3.47 -14.00
C ILE A 318 11.46 -3.90 -14.67
N LEU A 319 11.44 -4.98 -15.46
CA LEU A 319 12.63 -5.55 -16.11
C LEU A 319 13.32 -4.55 -17.05
N LEU A 320 12.52 -3.88 -17.88
CA LEU A 320 13.04 -2.99 -18.91
C LEU A 320 13.40 -1.62 -18.33
N PHE A 321 12.62 -1.14 -17.36
CA PHE A 321 12.75 0.22 -16.85
C PHE A 321 13.65 0.33 -15.62
N ALA A 322 13.93 -0.74 -14.86
CA ALA A 322 14.89 -0.68 -13.75
C ALA A 322 16.26 -0.10 -14.13
N PRO A 323 16.96 -0.59 -15.18
CA PRO A 323 18.25 -0.02 -15.57
C PRO A 323 18.11 1.44 -16.06
N MET A 324 17.04 1.75 -16.80
CA MET A 324 16.77 3.09 -17.31
C MET A 324 16.46 4.08 -16.18
N PHE A 325 15.73 3.65 -15.17
CA PHE A 325 15.39 4.46 -14.00
C PHE A 325 16.66 4.93 -13.28
N PHE A 326 17.58 4.01 -12.99
CA PHE A 326 18.83 4.36 -12.30
C PHE A 326 19.78 5.18 -13.18
N SER A 327 19.87 4.92 -14.49
CA SER A 327 20.68 5.75 -15.38
C SER A 327 20.11 7.17 -15.51
N MET A 328 18.79 7.32 -15.56
CA MET A 328 18.12 8.63 -15.55
C MET A 328 18.37 9.39 -14.25
N LEU A 329 18.37 8.73 -13.08
CA LEU A 329 18.75 9.37 -11.83
C LEU A 329 20.21 9.85 -11.83
N GLN A 330 21.13 9.07 -12.37
CA GLN A 330 22.56 9.42 -12.44
C GLN A 330 22.85 10.66 -13.29
N THR A 331 21.94 11.04 -14.21
CA THR A 331 22.07 12.31 -14.95
C THR A 331 22.03 13.53 -14.04
N ARG A 332 21.37 13.42 -12.88
CA ARG A 332 21.07 14.50 -11.92
C ARG A 332 20.29 15.69 -12.51
N ASP A 333 19.81 15.56 -13.75
CA ASP A 333 18.98 16.57 -14.40
C ASP A 333 17.56 16.51 -13.82
N PRO A 334 17.01 17.62 -13.28
CA PRO A 334 15.69 17.61 -12.64
C PRO A 334 14.57 17.10 -13.54
N ALA A 335 14.54 17.48 -14.82
CA ALA A 335 13.48 17.07 -15.74
C ALA A 335 13.54 15.57 -16.04
N THR A 336 14.75 15.04 -16.22
CA THR A 336 15.01 13.61 -16.42
C THR A 336 14.65 12.80 -15.18
N VAL A 337 15.07 13.26 -13.99
CA VAL A 337 14.72 12.63 -12.70
C VAL A 337 13.19 12.60 -12.50
N THR A 338 12.50 13.72 -12.74
CA THR A 338 11.04 13.80 -12.65
C THR A 338 10.37 12.84 -13.62
N THR A 339 10.86 12.75 -14.85
CA THR A 339 10.34 11.80 -15.85
C THR A 339 10.55 10.35 -15.41
N ALA A 340 11.72 10.02 -14.85
CA ALA A 340 12.02 8.69 -14.34
C ALA A 340 11.04 8.25 -13.24
N VAL A 341 10.83 9.09 -12.22
CA VAL A 341 9.89 8.79 -11.13
C VAL A 341 8.45 8.77 -11.65
N ALA A 342 8.09 9.67 -12.57
CA ALA A 342 6.76 9.73 -13.14
C ALA A 342 6.41 8.45 -13.91
N VAL A 343 7.32 7.92 -14.72
CA VAL A 343 7.12 6.64 -15.44
C VAL A 343 7.11 5.46 -14.46
N ALA A 344 8.02 5.45 -13.48
CA ALA A 344 8.14 4.36 -12.53
C ALA A 344 6.90 4.19 -11.64
N VAL A 345 6.35 5.29 -11.12
CA VAL A 345 5.15 5.29 -10.26
C VAL A 345 3.87 5.36 -11.08
N GLY A 346 3.82 6.25 -12.06
CA GLY A 346 2.61 6.54 -12.83
C GLY A 346 2.28 5.52 -13.91
N LEU A 347 3.24 4.75 -14.42
CA LEU A 347 2.99 3.75 -15.46
C LEU A 347 3.31 2.33 -15.01
N VAL A 348 4.56 2.07 -14.61
CA VAL A 348 5.01 0.71 -14.26
C VAL A 348 4.28 0.21 -13.01
N TYR A 349 4.29 1.00 -11.94
CA TYR A 349 3.59 0.64 -10.70
C TYR A 349 2.06 0.61 -10.88
N ALA A 350 1.48 1.60 -11.58
CA ALA A 350 0.04 1.63 -11.82
C ALA A 350 -0.47 0.40 -12.61
N ALA A 351 0.30 -0.09 -13.58
CA ALA A 351 -0.02 -1.31 -14.34
C ALA A 351 0.07 -2.59 -13.50
N LEU A 352 0.93 -2.61 -12.47
CA LEU A 352 1.00 -3.72 -11.52
C LEU A 352 -0.11 -3.66 -10.48
N TYR A 353 -0.33 -2.49 -9.88
CA TYR A 353 -1.22 -2.33 -8.74
C TYR A 353 -2.69 -2.26 -9.17
N GLY A 354 -3.03 -1.41 -10.14
CA GLY A 354 -4.41 -1.23 -10.63
C GLY A 354 -5.23 -2.53 -10.84
N PRO A 355 -4.72 -3.55 -11.56
CA PRO A 355 -5.47 -4.79 -11.80
C PRO A 355 -5.49 -5.80 -10.64
N GLN A 356 -4.75 -5.60 -9.54
CA GLN A 356 -4.57 -6.63 -8.49
C GLN A 356 -5.87 -7.06 -7.83
N GLY A 357 -6.79 -6.13 -7.54
CA GLY A 357 -8.07 -6.46 -6.91
C GLY A 357 -8.86 -7.51 -7.68
N GLY A 358 -8.92 -7.38 -9.01
CA GLY A 358 -9.56 -8.37 -9.90
C GLY A 358 -8.70 -9.62 -10.14
N LEU A 359 -7.37 -9.46 -10.25
CA LEU A 359 -6.47 -10.57 -10.55
C LEU A 359 -6.29 -11.53 -9.36
N PHE A 360 -6.07 -11.01 -8.16
CA PHE A 360 -5.78 -11.82 -6.96
C PHE A 360 -7.06 -12.44 -6.39
N SER A 361 -8.19 -11.74 -6.48
CA SER A 361 -9.49 -12.32 -6.07
C SER A 361 -9.90 -13.53 -6.91
N ALA A 362 -9.49 -13.57 -8.17
CA ALA A 362 -9.71 -14.69 -9.06
C ALA A 362 -8.90 -15.96 -8.72
N GLN A 363 -7.88 -15.86 -7.86
CA GLN A 363 -7.01 -17.02 -7.54
C GLN A 363 -7.60 -17.94 -6.49
N PHE A 364 -8.55 -17.46 -5.69
CA PHE A 364 -9.11 -18.20 -4.58
C PHE A 364 -10.63 -18.39 -4.77
N PRO A 365 -11.17 -19.55 -4.36
CA PRO A 365 -12.60 -19.77 -4.41
C PRO A 365 -13.32 -18.91 -3.35
N PRO A 366 -14.61 -18.56 -3.56
CA PRO A 366 -15.31 -17.55 -2.75
C PRO A 366 -15.21 -17.76 -1.24
N GLU A 367 -15.24 -19.00 -0.78
CA GLU A 367 -15.30 -19.39 0.64
C GLU A 367 -14.04 -19.02 1.42
N VAL A 368 -12.87 -19.00 0.75
CA VAL A 368 -11.58 -18.67 1.38
C VAL A 368 -10.92 -17.44 0.78
N ARG A 369 -11.59 -16.76 -0.16
CA ARG A 369 -11.02 -15.66 -0.96
C ARG A 369 -10.47 -14.54 -0.10
N TYR A 370 -11.25 -14.06 0.88
CA TYR A 370 -10.82 -13.00 1.78
C TYR A 370 -9.52 -13.34 2.50
N SER A 371 -9.49 -14.51 3.14
CA SER A 371 -8.33 -14.98 3.93
C SER A 371 -7.13 -15.28 3.05
N GLY A 372 -7.34 -15.86 1.86
CA GLY A 372 -6.29 -16.19 0.91
C GLY A 372 -5.58 -14.96 0.35
N ILE A 373 -6.35 -13.97 -0.10
CA ILE A 373 -5.81 -12.69 -0.55
C ILE A 373 -5.08 -12.02 0.60
N SER A 374 -5.73 -11.83 1.76
CA SER A 374 -5.16 -11.12 2.90
C SER A 374 -3.82 -11.73 3.31
N LEU A 375 -3.76 -13.05 3.48
CA LEU A 375 -2.53 -13.74 3.86
C LEU A 375 -1.41 -13.55 2.83
N ALA A 376 -1.66 -13.83 1.55
CA ALA A 376 -0.66 -13.71 0.50
C ALA A 376 -0.14 -12.27 0.40
N VAL A 377 -1.05 -11.30 0.52
CA VAL A 377 -0.74 -9.88 0.45
C VAL A 377 0.12 -9.40 1.59
N GLN A 378 -0.19 -9.80 2.82
CA GLN A 378 0.59 -9.36 3.98
C GLN A 378 1.97 -10.00 4.01
N VAL A 379 2.10 -11.27 3.60
CA VAL A 379 3.40 -11.94 3.46
C VAL A 379 4.27 -11.23 2.41
N SER A 380 3.72 -10.94 1.23
CA SER A 380 4.45 -10.16 0.21
C SER A 380 4.78 -8.76 0.70
N GLY A 381 3.88 -8.09 1.41
CA GLY A 381 4.12 -6.76 1.98
C GLY A 381 5.25 -6.76 3.00
N ALA A 382 5.30 -7.74 3.89
CA ALA A 382 6.37 -7.93 4.87
C ALA A 382 7.73 -8.11 4.21
N ILE A 383 7.83 -9.04 3.28
CA ILE A 383 9.10 -9.39 2.63
C ILE A 383 9.48 -8.31 1.62
N GLY A 384 8.62 -8.04 0.66
CA GLY A 384 8.95 -7.17 -0.47
C GLY A 384 8.79 -5.69 -0.18
N GLY A 385 7.86 -5.29 0.69
CA GLY A 385 7.66 -3.89 1.04
C GLY A 385 8.58 -3.44 2.18
N GLY A 386 8.57 -4.20 3.28
CA GLY A 386 9.40 -3.92 4.45
C GLY A 386 10.89 -3.95 4.15
N LEU A 387 11.37 -5.05 3.57
CA LEU A 387 12.81 -5.24 3.36
C LEU A 387 13.36 -4.52 2.11
N ALA A 388 12.52 -4.04 1.18
CA ALA A 388 13.03 -3.48 -0.09
C ALA A 388 14.04 -2.35 0.09
N PRO A 389 13.76 -1.28 0.87
CA PRO A 389 14.74 -0.22 1.07
C PRO A 389 16.01 -0.69 1.79
N LEU A 390 15.87 -1.63 2.73
CA LEU A 390 16.99 -2.21 3.47
C LEU A 390 17.90 -3.03 2.54
N VAL A 391 17.32 -3.94 1.75
CA VAL A 391 18.05 -4.76 0.76
C VAL A 391 18.68 -3.86 -0.29
N ALA A 392 17.95 -2.88 -0.83
CA ALA A 392 18.48 -1.95 -1.82
C ALA A 392 19.66 -1.13 -1.29
N THR A 393 19.57 -0.65 -0.04
CA THR A 393 20.67 0.07 0.63
C THR A 393 21.88 -0.83 0.87
N SER A 394 21.67 -2.07 1.31
CA SER A 394 22.76 -3.05 1.48
C SER A 394 23.44 -3.41 0.16
N LEU A 395 22.66 -3.58 -0.92
CA LEU A 395 23.18 -3.87 -2.26
C LEU A 395 23.93 -2.66 -2.84
N LEU A 396 23.47 -1.43 -2.56
CA LEU A 396 24.18 -0.21 -2.92
C LEU A 396 25.54 -0.12 -2.22
N ALA A 397 25.56 -0.39 -0.91
CA ALA A 397 26.79 -0.39 -0.12
C ALA A 397 27.78 -1.46 -0.62
N TYR A 398 27.29 -2.68 -0.89
CA TYR A 398 28.08 -3.75 -1.48
C TYR A 398 28.65 -3.37 -2.86
N GLY A 399 27.88 -2.62 -3.66
CA GLY A 399 28.31 -2.12 -4.96
C GLY A 399 29.15 -0.86 -4.94
N GLY A 400 29.54 -0.35 -3.77
CA GLY A 400 30.33 0.89 -3.67
C GLY A 400 29.60 2.12 -4.21
N GLY A 401 28.27 2.15 -4.13
CA GLY A 401 27.43 3.24 -4.66
C GLY A 401 26.86 3.01 -6.07
N ASP A 402 27.24 1.91 -6.74
CA ASP A 402 26.68 1.50 -8.02
C ASP A 402 25.34 0.74 -7.83
N PRO A 403 24.22 1.22 -8.40
CA PRO A 403 22.91 0.57 -8.26
C PRO A 403 22.74 -0.72 -9.08
N ARG A 404 23.76 -1.20 -9.83
CA ARG A 404 23.66 -2.40 -10.67
C ARG A 404 23.10 -3.65 -9.97
N TYR A 405 23.48 -3.87 -8.70
CA TYR A 405 22.99 -5.03 -7.94
C TYR A 405 21.50 -4.89 -7.58
N ILE A 406 21.03 -3.65 -7.41
CA ILE A 406 19.62 -3.33 -7.20
C ILE A 406 18.84 -3.58 -8.50
N VAL A 407 19.41 -3.20 -9.64
CA VAL A 407 18.82 -3.52 -10.95
C VAL A 407 18.66 -5.03 -11.14
N TRP A 408 19.68 -5.83 -10.80
CA TRP A 408 19.58 -7.29 -10.88
C TRP A 408 18.53 -7.86 -9.93
N TYR A 409 18.46 -7.35 -8.71
CA TYR A 409 17.46 -7.72 -7.73
C TYR A 409 16.03 -7.42 -8.22
N LEU A 410 15.78 -6.21 -8.74
CA LEU A 410 14.48 -5.82 -9.30
C LEU A 410 14.12 -6.64 -10.54
N SER A 411 15.07 -6.86 -11.44
CA SER A 411 14.88 -7.68 -12.64
C SER A 411 14.54 -9.13 -12.30
N ALA A 412 15.24 -9.74 -11.32
CA ALA A 412 14.92 -11.09 -10.86
C ALA A 412 13.49 -11.18 -10.32
N LEU A 413 13.06 -10.20 -9.52
CA LEU A 413 11.68 -10.13 -9.04
C LEU A 413 10.67 -9.88 -10.17
N GLY A 414 11.00 -9.05 -11.15
CA GLY A 414 10.18 -8.86 -12.36
C GLY A 414 9.94 -10.18 -13.11
N LEU A 415 10.97 -11.01 -13.27
CA LEU A 415 10.84 -12.36 -13.85
C LEU A 415 9.95 -13.27 -12.99
N VAL A 416 10.13 -13.25 -11.67
CA VAL A 416 9.27 -14.01 -10.73
C VAL A 416 7.81 -13.57 -10.85
N ALA A 417 7.55 -12.28 -11.00
CA ALA A 417 6.19 -11.76 -11.17
C ALA A 417 5.58 -12.14 -12.52
N ILE A 418 6.35 -12.11 -13.61
CA ILE A 418 5.92 -12.61 -14.92
C ILE A 418 5.57 -14.10 -14.85
N ALA A 419 6.46 -14.93 -14.27
CA ALA A 419 6.23 -16.35 -14.11
C ALA A 419 5.00 -16.62 -13.25
N SER A 420 4.85 -15.91 -12.14
CA SER A 420 3.68 -16.01 -11.26
C SER A 420 2.39 -15.64 -12.01
N ALA A 421 2.36 -14.49 -12.69
CA ALA A 421 1.21 -14.05 -13.46
C ALA A 421 0.88 -15.01 -14.61
N PHE A 422 1.88 -15.66 -15.21
CA PHE A 422 1.67 -16.70 -16.22
C PHE A 422 0.86 -17.89 -15.66
N PHE A 423 1.08 -18.28 -14.40
CA PHE A 423 0.32 -19.35 -13.74
C PHE A 423 -0.98 -18.88 -13.06
N MET A 424 -1.25 -17.57 -12.98
CA MET A 424 -2.50 -17.04 -12.46
C MET A 424 -3.69 -17.35 -13.39
N HIS A 425 -4.82 -17.69 -12.78
CA HIS A 425 -6.09 -17.94 -13.45
C HIS A 425 -6.78 -16.63 -13.84
N ARG A 426 -7.58 -16.68 -14.91
CA ARG A 426 -8.48 -15.58 -15.27
C ARG A 426 -9.70 -15.58 -14.31
N PRO A 427 -10.36 -14.43 -14.11
CA PRO A 427 -11.57 -14.30 -13.27
C PRO A 427 -12.73 -15.25 -13.58
N THR A 428 -12.70 -15.92 -14.72
CA THR A 428 -13.75 -16.83 -15.18
C THR A 428 -13.71 -18.22 -14.54
N ARG A 429 -12.60 -18.63 -13.91
CA ARG A 429 -12.45 -20.01 -13.40
C ARG A 429 -13.36 -20.34 -12.21
N PHE A 430 -13.72 -19.34 -11.40
CA PHE A 430 -14.58 -19.49 -10.21
C PHE A 430 -15.81 -18.58 -10.28
N ALA A 431 -16.29 -18.28 -11.49
CA ALA A 431 -17.51 -17.50 -11.66
C ALA A 431 -18.67 -18.15 -10.88
N LEU A 432 -19.45 -17.32 -10.19
CA LEU A 432 -20.68 -17.75 -9.52
C LEU A 432 -21.52 -18.58 -10.50
N PRO A 433 -22.11 -19.70 -10.08
CA PRO A 433 -22.91 -20.53 -10.97
C PRO A 433 -23.99 -19.68 -11.64
N ALA A 434 -23.95 -19.63 -12.97
CA ALA A 434 -25.00 -19.07 -13.81
C ALA A 434 -26.24 -19.97 -13.68
N GLY A 435 -26.99 -19.82 -12.58
CA GLY A 435 -28.02 -20.81 -12.23
C GLY A 435 -28.97 -20.47 -11.09
N ALA A 436 -28.85 -19.33 -10.41
CA ALA A 436 -29.92 -18.86 -9.52
C ALA A 436 -31.06 -18.22 -10.35
N ARG A 437 -31.66 -18.99 -11.27
CA ARG A 437 -33.04 -18.71 -11.65
C ARG A 437 -33.85 -18.92 -10.39
N LEU A 438 -34.47 -17.85 -9.92
CA LEU A 438 -35.58 -17.94 -8.98
C LEU A 438 -36.60 -18.89 -9.61
N GLU A 439 -36.58 -20.16 -9.16
CA GLU A 439 -37.75 -21.01 -9.25
C GLU A 439 -38.83 -20.28 -8.47
N ALA A 440 -39.70 -19.58 -9.19
CA ALA A 440 -41.03 -19.31 -8.72
C ALA A 440 -41.66 -20.69 -8.47
N ARG A 441 -41.65 -21.12 -7.21
CA ARG A 441 -42.51 -22.20 -6.78
C ARG A 441 -43.96 -21.69 -6.77
N PRO A 442 -44.91 -22.53 -7.24
CA PRO A 442 -46.29 -22.14 -7.51
C PRO A 442 -47.04 -21.60 -6.29
#